data_AF-A0A2G6N7L6-F1
#
_entry.id   AF-A0A2G6N7L6-F1
#
_cell.length_a   1.000
_cell.length_b   1.000
_cell.length_c   1.000
_cell.angle_alpha   90.00
_cell.angle_beta   90.00
_cell.angle_gamma   90.00
#
_symmetry.space_group_name_H-M   'P 1'
#
loop_
_entity.id
_entity.type
_entity.pdbx_description
1 polymer ?
#
loop_
_entity_poly.entity_id
_entity_poly.type
_entity_poly.pdbx_seq_one_letter_code
_entity_poly.pdbx_strand_id
1 'polypeptide(L)'
;MIDKYEVPSELQGSFKRIARRVPVELKKDEDLIQTLIAYLQLGGEKLARQAVEAARQTLALETTERRKKAREEALIRAAEARLAAKDAESEDGEFGDGDEDDEAKDLKEY
;
A
#
# COMPACT_ATOMS: atom_id res chain seq x y z
N MET A 1 2.61 -11.12 26.10
CA MET A 1 3.58 -10.18 25.49
C MET A 1 3.66 -8.85 26.26
N ILE A 2 2.61 -8.40 26.94
CA ILE A 2 2.68 -7.25 27.87
C ILE A 2 3.35 -7.60 29.21
N ASP A 3 3.35 -8.88 29.60
CA ASP A 3 3.91 -9.38 30.87
C ASP A 3 5.45 -9.33 30.97
N LYS A 4 6.13 -8.84 29.93
CA LYS A 4 7.60 -8.68 29.92
C LYS A 4 8.06 -7.32 30.44
N TYR A 5 7.16 -6.36 30.60
CA TYR A 5 7.51 -5.02 31.05
C TYR A 5 7.16 -4.82 32.52
N GLU A 6 8.13 -4.31 33.28
CA GLU A 6 7.97 -3.96 34.67
C GLU A 6 7.16 -2.66 34.78
N VAL A 7 5.84 -2.78 34.63
CA VAL A 7 4.92 -1.66 34.88
C VAL A 7 4.71 -1.58 36.39
N PRO A 8 5.04 -0.44 37.05
CA PRO A 8 4.76 -0.25 38.47
C PRO A 8 3.29 -0.55 38.76
N SER A 9 3.02 -1.27 39.86
CA SER A 9 1.66 -1.72 40.22
C SER A 9 0.65 -0.57 40.31
N GLU A 10 1.11 0.60 40.75
CA GLU A 10 0.34 1.85 40.82
C GLU A 10 -0.12 2.35 39.43
N LEU A 11 0.68 2.09 38.39
CA LEU A 11 0.44 2.54 37.02
C LEU A 11 -0.24 1.48 36.15
N GLN A 12 -0.31 0.22 36.58
CA GLN A 12 -0.93 -0.88 35.81
C GLN A 12 -2.36 -0.56 35.39
N GLY A 13 -3.16 0.05 36.26
CA GLY A 13 -4.54 0.42 35.93
C GLY A 13 -4.62 1.39 34.76
N SER A 14 -3.79 2.43 34.80
CA SER A 14 -3.69 3.46 33.74
C SER A 14 -3.12 2.87 32.46
N PHE A 15 -2.07 2.06 32.56
CA PHE A 15 -1.48 1.35 31.43
C PHE A 15 -2.51 0.44 30.74
N LYS A 16 -3.29 -0.34 31.49
CA LYS A 16 -4.33 -1.22 30.91
C LYS A 16 -5.41 -0.45 30.18
N ARG A 17 -5.77 0.75 30.65
CA ARG A 17 -6.73 1.64 29.95
C ARG A 17 -6.16 2.16 28.64
N ILE A 18 -4.89 2.55 28.61
CA ILE A 18 -4.22 3.07 27.42
C ILE A 18 -3.93 1.94 26.42
N ALA A 19 -3.45 0.79 26.87
CA ALA A 19 -3.14 -0.38 26.05
C ALA A 19 -4.37 -0.89 25.25
N ARG A 20 -5.59 -0.68 25.76
CA ARG A 20 -6.83 -0.97 25.02
C ARG A 20 -7.04 -0.09 23.79
N ARG A 21 -6.46 1.11 23.77
CA ARG A 21 -6.56 2.08 22.67
C ARG A 21 -5.46 1.91 21.63
N VAL A 22 -4.40 1.15 21.95
CA VAL A 22 -3.30 0.86 21.03
C VAL A 22 -3.82 -0.02 19.89
N PRO A 23 -3.60 0.37 18.61
CA PRO A 23 -3.92 -0.47 17.44
C PRO A 23 -3.29 -1.86 17.55
N VAL A 24 -3.96 -2.88 17.02
CA VAL A 24 -3.53 -4.28 17.17
C VAL A 24 -2.15 -4.52 16.55
N GLU A 25 -1.87 -3.82 15.44
CA GLU A 25 -0.60 -3.83 14.72
C GLU A 25 0.56 -3.35 15.60
N LEU A 26 0.29 -2.37 16.46
CA LEU A 26 1.29 -1.72 17.32
C LEU A 26 1.39 -2.36 18.71
N LYS A 27 0.56 -3.35 19.05
CA LYS A 27 0.65 -4.07 20.34
C LYS A 27 1.89 -4.97 20.45
N LYS A 28 2.53 -5.26 19.32
CA LYS A 28 3.78 -6.03 19.24
C LYS A 28 5.00 -5.12 19.23
N ASP A 29 4.80 -3.82 19.11
CA ASP A 29 5.87 -2.83 19.10
C ASP A 29 6.36 -2.63 20.54
N GLU A 30 7.53 -3.18 20.80
CA GLU A 30 8.18 -3.15 22.10
C GLU A 30 8.59 -1.71 22.49
N ASP A 31 9.02 -0.91 21.52
CA ASP A 31 9.47 0.48 21.71
C ASP A 31 8.29 1.39 22.05
N LEU A 32 7.15 1.18 21.40
CA LEU A 32 5.93 1.90 21.73
C LEU A 32 5.49 1.59 23.16
N ILE A 33 5.54 0.32 23.58
CA ILE A 33 5.16 -0.06 24.94
C ILE A 33 6.10 0.57 25.98
N GLN A 34 7.42 0.56 25.75
CA GLN A 34 8.37 1.23 26.63
C GLN A 34 8.09 2.74 26.72
N THR A 35 7.82 3.38 25.59
CA THR A 35 7.51 4.82 25.53
C THR A 35 6.25 5.13 26.33
N LEU A 36 5.21 4.29 26.25
CA LEU A 36 3.98 4.47 27.04
C LEU A 36 4.22 4.36 28.54
N ILE A 37 5.07 3.44 28.97
CA ILE A 37 5.44 3.28 30.38
C ILE A 37 6.22 4.50 30.87
N ALA A 38 7.23 4.94 30.10
CA ALA A 38 8.00 6.13 30.42
C ALA A 38 7.11 7.39 30.52
N TYR A 39 6.16 7.55 29.60
CA TYR A 39 5.23 8.69 29.62
C TYR A 39 4.21 8.60 30.74
N LEU A 40 3.80 7.40 31.14
CA LEU A 40 2.99 7.20 32.33
C LEU A 40 3.74 7.60 33.60
N GLN A 41 5.05 7.32 33.69
CA GLN A 41 5.89 7.71 34.82
C GLN A 41 6.17 9.22 34.86
N LEU A 42 6.45 9.84 33.70
CA LEU A 42 6.87 11.24 33.62
C LEU A 42 5.70 12.24 33.57
N GLY A 43 4.65 11.93 32.79
CA GLY A 43 3.56 12.86 32.46
C GLY A 43 2.15 12.31 32.72
N GLY A 44 2.06 11.12 33.30
CA GLY A 44 0.80 10.46 33.62
C GLY A 44 -0.02 10.03 32.39
N GLU A 45 -1.32 9.84 32.60
CA GLU A 45 -2.19 9.22 31.59
C GLU A 45 -2.39 10.11 30.34
N LYS A 46 -2.30 11.43 30.46
CA LYS A 46 -2.52 12.36 29.33
C LYS A 46 -1.42 12.24 28.27
N LEU A 47 -0.16 12.22 28.70
CA LEU A 47 0.98 12.15 27.78
C LEU A 47 1.03 10.80 27.05
N ALA A 48 0.80 9.71 27.78
CA ALA A 48 0.73 8.39 27.18
C ALA A 48 -0.44 8.24 26.21
N ARG A 49 -1.58 8.91 26.44
CA ARG A 49 -2.68 8.95 25.46
C ARG A 49 -2.28 9.68 24.17
N GLN A 50 -1.60 10.82 24.28
CA GLN A 50 -1.12 11.56 23.11
C GLN A 50 -0.14 10.72 22.27
N ALA A 51 0.74 9.95 22.92
CA ALA A 51 1.63 9.03 22.22
C ALA A 51 0.88 7.95 21.43
N VAL A 52 -0.18 7.36 22.00
CA VAL A 52 -1.03 6.41 21.26
C VAL A 52 -1.72 7.07 20.07
N GLU A 53 -2.22 8.30 20.24
CA GLU A 53 -2.86 9.03 19.14
C GLU A 53 -1.87 9.35 18.01
N ALA A 54 -0.66 9.81 18.35
CA ALA A 54 0.41 10.04 17.39
C ALA A 54 0.77 8.74 16.65
N ALA A 55 0.99 7.64 17.38
CA ALA A 55 1.33 6.34 16.78
C ALA A 55 0.23 5.83 15.83
N ARG A 56 -1.05 6.06 16.17
CA ARG A 56 -2.18 5.73 15.31
C ARG A 56 -2.21 6.56 14.03
N GLN A 57 -1.90 7.86 14.13
CA GLN A 57 -1.81 8.74 12.96
C GLN A 57 -0.66 8.33 12.03
N THR A 58 0.51 8.02 12.60
CA THR A 58 1.67 7.53 11.82
C THR A 58 1.35 6.24 11.09
N LEU A 59 0.72 5.25 11.76
CA LEU A 59 0.30 4.01 11.11
C LEU A 59 -0.69 4.25 9.96
N ALA A 60 -1.61 5.20 10.13
CA ALA A 60 -2.54 5.57 9.07
C ALA A 60 -1.80 6.17 7.86
N LEU A 61 -0.81 7.03 8.09
CA LEU A 61 0.01 7.61 7.03
C LEU A 61 0.81 6.52 6.30
N GLU A 62 1.54 5.66 7.02
CA GLU A 62 2.33 4.58 6.41
C GLU A 62 1.47 3.62 5.58
N THR A 63 0.27 3.27 6.06
CA THR A 63 -0.64 2.40 5.29
C THR A 63 -1.17 3.09 4.04
N THR A 64 -1.40 4.40 4.07
CA THR A 64 -1.78 5.15 2.87
C THR A 64 -0.64 5.26 1.86
N GLU A 65 0.59 5.47 2.32
CA GLU A 65 1.77 5.52 1.46
C GLU A 65 2.05 4.16 0.80
N ARG A 66 1.99 3.07 1.58
CA ARG A 66 2.12 1.71 1.02
C ARG A 66 1.05 1.42 -0.05
N ARG A 67 -0.18 1.88 0.17
CA ARG A 67 -1.27 1.73 -0.81
C ARG A 67 -1.04 2.59 -2.07
N LYS A 68 -0.49 3.80 -1.94
CA LYS A 68 -0.15 4.64 -3.09
C LYS A 68 0.96 4.01 -3.91
N LYS A 69 2.04 3.57 -3.28
CA LYS A 69 3.16 2.91 -3.95
C LYS A 69 2.72 1.65 -4.69
N ALA A 70 1.87 0.81 -4.07
CA ALA A 70 1.33 -0.37 -4.73
C ALA A 70 0.45 -0.04 -5.96
N ARG A 71 -0.28 1.08 -5.92
CA ARG A 71 -1.06 1.56 -7.08
C ARG A 71 -0.17 2.09 -8.19
N GLU A 72 0.88 2.82 -7.85
CA GLU A 72 1.85 3.34 -8.82
C GLU A 72 2.61 2.20 -9.52
N GLU A 73 3.10 1.21 -8.76
CA GLU A 73 3.75 0.03 -9.33
C GLU A 73 2.81 -0.79 -10.23
N ALA A 74 1.53 -0.91 -9.87
CA ALA A 74 0.53 -1.58 -10.71
C ALA A 74 0.26 -0.82 -12.02
N LEU A 75 0.22 0.51 -11.98
CA LEU A 75 0.05 1.34 -13.18
C LEU A 75 1.27 1.27 -14.10
N ILE A 76 2.48 1.28 -13.54
CA ILE A 76 3.73 1.12 -14.31
C ILE A 76 3.76 -0.26 -14.97
N ARG A 77 3.50 -1.34 -14.22
CA ARG A 77 3.47 -2.70 -14.78
C ARG A 77 2.39 -2.86 -15.85
N ALA A 78 1.23 -2.22 -15.70
CA ALA A 78 0.18 -2.24 -16.71
C ALA A 78 0.58 -1.45 -17.98
N ALA A 79 1.29 -0.33 -17.82
CA ALA A 79 1.81 0.45 -18.94
C ALA A 79 2.92 -0.30 -19.68
N GLU A 80 3.84 -0.95 -18.97
CA GLU A 80 4.89 -1.81 -19.54
C GLU A 80 4.29 -3.00 -20.30
N ALA A 81 3.30 -3.68 -19.73
CA ALA A 81 2.62 -4.78 -20.41
C ALA A 81 1.91 -4.33 -21.70
N ARG A 82 1.34 -3.12 -21.70
CA ARG A 82 0.69 -2.54 -22.88
C ARG A 82 1.70 -2.12 -23.95
N LEU A 83 2.88 -1.65 -23.56
CA LEU A 83 3.97 -1.33 -24.49
C LEU A 83 4.55 -2.61 -25.11
N ALA A 84 4.81 -3.63 -24.29
CA ALA A 84 5.29 -4.93 -24.77
C ALA A 84 4.29 -5.63 -25.70
N ALA A 85 2.98 -5.53 -25.42
CA ALA A 85 1.94 -6.04 -26.32
C ALA A 85 1.88 -5.27 -27.66
N LYS A 86 2.21 -3.97 -27.65
CA LYS A 86 2.22 -3.13 -28.85
C LYS A 86 3.47 -3.39 -29.72
N ASP A 87 4.62 -3.64 -29.09
CA ASP A 87 5.84 -4.03 -29.79
C ASP A 87 5.72 -5.45 -30.38
N ALA A 88 5.03 -6.37 -29.70
CA ALA A 88 4.77 -7.72 -30.20
C ALA A 88 3.78 -7.78 -31.38
N GLU A 89 2.90 -6.80 -31.56
CA GLU A 89 2.03 -6.67 -32.74
C GLU A 89 2.73 -6.03 -33.95
N SER A 90 3.97 -5.57 -33.80
CA SER A 90 4.72 -4.87 -34.86
C SER A 90 5.72 -5.77 -35.62
N GLU A 91 5.73 -7.09 -35.35
CA GLU A 91 6.71 -8.06 -35.88
C GLU A 91 6.10 -9.20 -36.72
N ASP A 92 4.91 -9.00 -37.32
CA ASP A 92 4.43 -9.85 -38.42
C ASP A 92 3.74 -8.99 -39.50
N GLY A 93 4.48 -8.72 -40.58
CA GLY A 93 3.94 -7.97 -41.70
C GLY A 93 4.97 -7.53 -42.75
N GLU A 94 5.85 -8.42 -43.21
CA GLU A 94 6.59 -8.17 -44.45
C GLU A 94 6.69 -9.40 -45.37
N PHE A 95 6.22 -9.21 -46.62
CA PHE A 95 6.31 -10.02 -47.85
C PHE A 95 5.47 -11.31 -47.93
N GLY A 96 4.63 -11.57 -48.93
CA GLY A 96 4.34 -10.94 -50.22
C GLY A 96 3.91 -12.05 -51.19
N ASP A 97 2.91 -11.82 -52.05
CA ASP A 97 2.86 -12.41 -53.40
C ASP A 97 1.80 -11.67 -54.24
N GLY A 98 2.17 -11.31 -55.46
CA GLY A 98 1.27 -10.70 -56.42
C GLY A 98 0.34 -11.74 -57.04
N ASP A 99 -0.88 -11.30 -57.38
CA ASP A 99 -1.63 -11.90 -58.47
C ASP A 99 -2.31 -10.75 -59.23
N GLU A 100 -1.69 -10.37 -60.36
CA GLU A 100 -2.37 -9.72 -61.45
C GLU A 100 -3.21 -10.81 -62.15
N ASP A 101 -4.54 -10.68 -62.19
CA ASP A 101 -5.31 -10.91 -63.43
C ASP A 101 -6.81 -10.56 -63.30
N ASP A 102 -7.21 -9.61 -64.16
CA ASP A 102 -8.45 -9.48 -64.95
C ASP A 102 -9.83 -9.87 -64.38
N GLU A 103 -10.71 -8.85 -64.24
CA GLU A 103 -11.86 -8.68 -65.16
C GLU A 103 -12.62 -7.37 -64.87
N ALA A 104 -12.26 -6.28 -65.54
CA ALA A 104 -13.14 -5.12 -65.70
C ALA A 104 -14.06 -5.35 -66.92
N LYS A 105 -15.21 -6.00 -66.71
CA LYS A 105 -16.31 -5.98 -67.68
C LYS A 105 -17.31 -4.89 -67.31
N ASP A 106 -17.01 -3.67 -67.74
CA ASP A 106 -17.96 -2.57 -67.75
C ASP A 106 -18.72 -2.61 -69.09
N LEU A 107 -19.90 -3.23 -69.08
CA LEU A 107 -20.85 -3.17 -70.20
C LEU A 107 -22.26 -2.98 -69.64
N LYS A 108 -22.67 -1.73 -69.48
CA LYS A 108 -24.08 -1.35 -69.55
C LYS A 108 -24.25 -0.20 -70.53
N GLU A 109 -24.53 -0.61 -71.76
CA GLU A 109 -25.24 0.13 -72.78
C GLU A 109 -26.54 0.72 -72.20
N TYR A 110 -26.75 2.03 -72.36
CA TYR A 110 -28.05 2.69 -72.34
C TYR A 110 -28.04 3.83 -73.35
#